data_AF-A0A015JD34-F1
#
_entry.id   AF-A0A015JD34-F1
#
_cell.length_a   1.000
_cell.length_b   1.000
_cell.length_c   1.000
_cell.angle_alpha   90.00
_cell.angle_beta   90.00
_cell.angle_gamma   90.00
#
_symmetry.space_group_name_H-M   'P 1'
#
loop_
_entity.id
_entity.type
_entity.pdbx_description
1 polymer ?
#
loop_
_entity_poly.entity_id
_entity_poly.type
_entity_poly.pdbx_seq_one_letter_code
_entity_poly.pdbx_strand_id
1 'polypeptide(L)'
;MLKHLGSHTSALLLILIQSCLSKADIPDLWRQAMVFPIPKPHEWKCQLKNTQPITLLEVIRKSLVKLFYNCLSSILASHDVLKGGNFASLPGGSCHDPIITLESIIHDADVNKNPLWILSQDISKAFDSVDLTMLRFALERICLPASAVKFILSLS
;
A
#
# COMPACT_ATOMS: atom_id res chain seq x y z
N MET A 1 13.82 -15.61 8.83
CA MET A 1 14.62 -16.08 7.68
C MET A 1 15.87 -15.22 7.46
N LEU A 2 15.76 -13.93 7.10
CA LEU A 2 16.96 -13.09 6.86
C LEU A 2 17.83 -12.82 8.10
N LYS A 3 17.27 -12.91 9.32
CA LYS A 3 17.99 -12.69 10.58
C LYS A 3 19.10 -13.72 10.89
N HIS A 4 19.11 -14.86 10.21
CA HIS A 4 20.08 -15.95 10.43
C HIS A 4 21.05 -16.10 9.25
N LEU A 5 21.14 -15.11 8.38
CA LEU A 5 22.10 -15.11 7.28
C LEU A 5 23.53 -14.99 7.83
N GLY A 6 24.47 -15.72 7.21
CA GLY A 6 25.90 -15.54 7.47
C GLY A 6 26.37 -14.13 7.11
N SER A 7 27.52 -13.72 7.65
CA SER A 7 28.09 -12.39 7.44
C SER A 7 28.31 -12.07 5.95
N HIS A 8 28.86 -13.02 5.19
CA HIS A 8 29.09 -12.87 3.75
C HIS A 8 27.79 -12.63 2.97
N THR A 9 26.76 -13.47 3.18
CA THR A 9 25.48 -13.33 2.47
C THR A 9 24.74 -12.05 2.87
N SER A 10 24.87 -11.63 4.13
CA SER A 10 24.31 -10.35 4.60
C SER A 10 24.98 -9.15 3.90
N ALA A 11 26.31 -9.21 3.70
CA ALA A 11 27.02 -8.18 2.95
C ALA A 11 26.58 -8.12 1.47
N LEU A 12 26.43 -9.28 0.81
CA LEU A 12 25.90 -9.34 -0.55
C LEU A 12 24.47 -8.79 -0.66
N LEU A 13 23.62 -9.11 0.31
CA LEU A 13 22.25 -8.59 0.38
C LEU A 13 22.24 -7.06 0.51
N LEU A 14 23.12 -6.50 1.33
CA LEU A 14 23.25 -5.05 1.49
C LEU A 14 23.69 -4.39 0.17
N ILE A 15 24.70 -4.94 -0.50
CA ILE A 15 25.18 -4.46 -1.80
C ILE A 15 24.05 -4.48 -2.84
N LEU A 16 23.25 -5.55 -2.84
CA LEU A 16 22.10 -5.67 -3.73
C LEU A 16 21.04 -4.59 -3.45
N ILE A 17 20.68 -4.39 -2.18
CA ILE A 17 19.72 -3.36 -1.76
C ILE A 17 20.21 -1.96 -2.16
N GLN A 18 21.48 -1.64 -1.87
CA GLN A 18 22.10 -0.36 -2.24
C GLN A 18 22.11 -0.16 -3.76
N SER A 19 22.40 -1.22 -4.52
CA SER A 19 22.37 -1.19 -5.99
C SER A 19 20.96 -0.91 -6.52
N CYS A 20 19.93 -1.50 -5.93
CA CYS A 20 18.54 -1.26 -6.34
C CYS A 20 18.13 0.20 -6.09
N LEU A 21 18.44 0.73 -4.89
CA LEU A 21 18.07 2.09 -4.51
C LEU A 21 18.84 3.15 -5.31
N SER A 22 20.13 2.93 -5.57
CA SER A 22 20.97 3.86 -6.35
C SER A 22 20.57 3.90 -7.83
N LYS A 23 20.23 2.75 -8.43
CA LYS A 23 19.76 2.67 -9.82
C LYS A 23 18.28 3.03 -9.98
N ALA A 24 17.54 3.09 -8.87
CA ALA A 24 16.10 3.22 -8.83
C ALA A 24 15.40 2.15 -9.69
N ASP A 25 15.82 0.90 -9.51
CA ASP A 25 15.31 -0.25 -10.26
C ASP A 25 15.48 -1.55 -9.46
N ILE A 26 14.81 -2.62 -9.89
CA ILE A 26 14.91 -3.95 -9.32
C ILE A 26 15.39 -4.96 -10.37
N PRO A 27 16.00 -6.09 -9.95
CA PRO A 27 16.36 -7.17 -10.87
C PRO A 27 15.14 -7.66 -11.67
N ASP A 28 15.34 -7.96 -12.96
CA ASP A 28 14.26 -8.45 -13.83
C ASP A 28 13.62 -9.74 -13.33
N LEU A 29 14.42 -10.62 -12.71
CA LEU A 29 13.92 -11.84 -12.08
C LEU A 29 12.87 -11.55 -11.00
N TRP A 30 12.99 -10.42 -10.29
CA TRP A 30 12.02 -10.03 -9.26
C TRP A 30 10.72 -9.50 -9.84
N ARG A 31 10.67 -9.13 -11.12
CA ARG A 31 9.42 -8.73 -11.80
C ARG A 31 8.53 -9.93 -12.09
N GLN A 32 9.12 -11.13 -12.19
CA GLN A 32 8.37 -12.38 -12.26
C GLN A 32 7.82 -12.73 -10.87
N ALA A 33 6.53 -13.05 -10.80
CA ALA A 33 5.90 -13.42 -9.54
C ALA A 33 4.81 -14.47 -9.73
N MET A 34 4.65 -15.32 -8.73
CA MET A 34 3.58 -16.32 -8.71
C MET A 34 2.29 -15.70 -8.17
N VAL A 35 1.21 -15.81 -8.94
CA VAL A 35 -0.11 -15.32 -8.57
C VAL A 35 -0.97 -16.49 -8.10
N PHE A 36 -1.47 -16.41 -6.87
CA PHE A 36 -2.35 -17.39 -6.27
C PHE A 36 -3.76 -16.82 -6.08
N PRO A 37 -4.81 -17.46 -6.64
CA PRO A 37 -6.18 -17.02 -6.42
C PRO A 37 -6.67 -17.48 -5.03
N ILE A 38 -7.06 -16.54 -4.17
CA ILE A 38 -7.69 -16.84 -2.87
C ILE A 38 -9.19 -16.55 -2.96
N PRO A 39 -10.08 -17.48 -2.56
CA PRO A 39 -11.52 -17.22 -2.55
C PRO A 39 -11.89 -16.03 -1.65
N LYS A 40 -12.74 -15.13 -2.14
CA LYS A 40 -13.40 -14.10 -1.31
C LYS A 40 -14.41 -14.79 -0.35
N PRO A 41 -14.85 -14.14 0.73
CA PRO A 41 -15.83 -14.68 1.70
C PRO A 41 -17.28 -14.82 1.15
N HIS A 42 -17.41 -15.15 -0.14
CA HIS A 42 -18.67 -15.38 -0.86
C HIS A 42 -18.55 -16.73 -1.59
N GLU A 43 -19.67 -17.31 -2.02
CA GLU A 43 -19.64 -18.58 -2.77
C GLU A 43 -18.75 -18.47 -4.02
N TRP A 44 -17.69 -19.30 -4.08
CA TRP A 44 -16.72 -19.29 -5.17
C TRP A 44 -17.36 -19.64 -6.52
N LYS A 45 -18.27 -20.61 -6.57
CA LYS A 45 -18.96 -21.11 -7.78
C LYS A 45 -18.01 -21.39 -8.97
N CYS A 46 -16.74 -21.71 -8.71
CA CYS A 46 -15.68 -21.82 -9.71
C CYS A 46 -15.49 -20.56 -10.58
N GLN A 47 -15.88 -19.38 -10.08
CA GLN A 47 -15.77 -18.10 -10.78
C GLN A 47 -14.50 -17.37 -10.32
N LEU A 48 -13.55 -17.17 -11.24
CA LEU A 48 -12.30 -16.43 -10.98
C LEU A 48 -12.54 -15.00 -10.45
N LYS A 49 -13.63 -14.34 -10.87
CA LYS A 49 -14.03 -13.02 -10.35
C LYS A 49 -14.33 -13.01 -8.84
N ASN A 50 -14.64 -14.17 -8.27
CA ASN A 50 -14.90 -14.35 -6.83
C ASN A 50 -13.62 -14.70 -6.07
N THR A 51 -12.45 -14.55 -6.71
CA THR A 51 -11.14 -14.70 -6.08
C THR A 51 -10.45 -13.35 -5.97
N GLN A 52 -9.56 -13.24 -4.99
CA GLN A 52 -8.60 -12.16 -4.83
C GLN A 52 -7.23 -12.74 -5.21
N PRO A 53 -6.63 -12.30 -6.32
CA PRO A 53 -5.28 -12.73 -6.66
C PRO A 53 -4.29 -12.17 -5.64
N ILE A 54 -3.41 -13.03 -5.12
CA ILE A 54 -2.29 -12.62 -4.28
C ILE A 54 -1.00 -12.96 -5.01
N THR A 55 -0.15 -11.95 -5.18
CA THR A 55 1.16 -12.08 -5.77
C THR A 55 2.19 -12.41 -4.69
N LEU A 56 2.78 -13.61 -4.74
CA LEU A 56 3.84 -14.01 -3.82
C LEU A 56 5.18 -13.44 -4.29
N LEU A 57 5.67 -12.46 -3.53
CA LEU A 57 6.97 -11.85 -3.75
C LEU A 57 8.08 -12.53 -2.94
N GLU A 58 9.28 -12.53 -3.53
CA GLU A 58 10.51 -12.96 -2.87
C GLU A 58 10.77 -12.20 -1.56
N VAL A 59 11.30 -12.91 -0.55
CA VAL A 59 11.51 -12.35 0.80
C VAL A 59 12.46 -11.15 0.77
N ILE A 60 13.46 -11.17 -0.11
CA ILE A 60 14.40 -10.06 -0.28
C ILE A 60 13.69 -8.83 -0.87
N ARG A 61 12.89 -9.01 -1.93
CA ARG A 61 12.08 -7.93 -2.54
C ARG A 61 11.14 -7.32 -1.52
N LYS A 62 10.41 -8.16 -0.75
CA LYS A 62 9.53 -7.69 0.34
C LYS A 62 10.28 -6.84 1.37
N SER A 63 11.49 -7.25 1.72
CA SER A 63 12.32 -6.55 2.70
C SER A 63 12.81 -5.20 2.19
N LEU A 64 13.24 -5.13 0.93
CA LEU A 64 13.61 -3.87 0.27
C LEU A 64 12.42 -2.89 0.22
N VAL A 65 11.25 -3.36 -0.25
CA VAL A 65 10.04 -2.53 -0.34
C VAL A 65 9.59 -2.08 1.05
N LYS A 66 9.68 -2.96 2.06
CA LYS A 66 9.32 -2.61 3.44
C LYS A 66 10.27 -1.56 4.03
N LEU A 67 11.58 -1.67 3.77
CA LEU A 67 12.55 -0.65 4.16
C LEU A 67 12.18 0.71 3.56
N PHE A 68 11.97 0.76 2.24
CA PHE A 68 11.58 1.98 1.55
C PHE A 68 10.26 2.55 2.06
N TYR A 69 9.24 1.71 2.22
CA TYR A 69 7.93 2.09 2.75
C TYR A 69 8.03 2.68 4.15
N ASN A 70 8.83 2.10 5.06
CA ASN A 70 8.95 2.62 6.43
C ASN A 70 9.56 4.02 6.45
N CYS A 71 10.54 4.29 5.59
CA CYS A 71 11.09 5.65 5.46
C CYS A 71 10.05 6.60 4.88
N LEU A 72 9.39 6.20 3.80
CA LEU A 72 8.39 7.02 3.13
C LEU A 72 7.20 7.33 4.04
N SER A 73 6.63 6.33 4.70
CA SER A 73 5.46 6.49 5.57
C SER A 73 5.75 7.40 6.76
N SER A 74 6.95 7.33 7.34
CA SER A 74 7.38 8.25 8.40
C SER A 74 7.42 9.70 7.92
N ILE A 75 7.89 9.95 6.69
CA ILE A 75 7.95 11.30 6.11
C ILE A 75 6.54 11.81 5.78
N LEU A 76 5.70 10.96 5.18
CA LEU A 76 4.33 11.32 4.84
C LEU A 76 3.48 11.64 6.06
N ALA A 77 3.69 10.91 7.16
CA ALA A 77 3.03 11.16 8.44
C ALA A 77 3.54 12.44 9.12
N SER A 78 4.85 12.72 9.10
CA SER A 78 5.38 13.92 9.76
C SER A 78 5.05 15.23 9.06
N HIS A 79 4.66 15.18 7.79
CA HIS A 79 4.29 16.36 7.00
C HIS A 79 2.78 16.45 6.71
N ASP A 80 1.96 15.60 7.33
CA ASP A 80 0.50 15.54 7.15
C ASP A 80 0.08 15.56 5.66
N VAL A 81 0.79 14.79 4.84
CA VAL A 81 0.59 14.79 3.37
C VAL A 81 -0.81 14.29 3.03
N LEU A 82 -1.29 13.27 3.75
CA LEU A 82 -2.66 12.78 3.64
C LEU A 82 -3.56 13.59 4.56
N LYS A 83 -4.13 14.68 4.05
CA LYS A 83 -5.07 15.53 4.81
C LYS A 83 -6.47 14.90 4.86
N GLY A 84 -7.23 15.21 5.92
CA GLY A 84 -8.65 14.89 6.06
C GLY A 84 -8.94 13.53 6.72
N GLY A 85 -10.12 12.96 6.45
CA GLY A 85 -10.62 11.70 7.04
C GLY A 85 -9.97 10.43 6.48
N ASN A 86 -8.67 10.44 6.23
CA ASN A 86 -7.91 9.26 5.83
C ASN A 86 -7.37 8.55 7.08
N PHE A 87 -7.99 7.43 7.44
CA PHE A 87 -7.63 6.67 8.65
C PHE A 87 -6.81 5.41 8.37
N ALA A 88 -6.46 5.17 7.10
CA ALA A 88 -5.73 3.98 6.65
C ALA A 88 -4.33 4.31 6.13
N SER A 89 -3.49 3.27 5.99
CA SER A 89 -2.18 3.28 5.33
C SER A 89 -1.00 4.00 6.01
N LEU A 90 -1.22 5.02 6.85
CA LEU A 90 -0.17 5.66 7.64
C LEU A 90 -0.15 5.15 9.09
N PRO A 91 1.01 5.19 9.77
CA PRO A 91 1.09 4.84 11.19
C PRO A 91 0.14 5.69 12.04
N GLY A 92 -0.48 5.07 13.05
CA GLY A 92 -1.40 5.75 13.96
C GLY A 92 -2.86 5.78 13.51
N GLY A 93 -3.17 5.40 12.26
CA GLY A 93 -4.55 5.25 11.78
C GLY A 93 -5.27 4.04 12.41
N SER A 94 -6.56 4.19 12.67
CA SER A 94 -7.43 3.15 13.22
C SER A 94 -8.80 3.19 12.57
N CYS A 95 -9.46 2.03 12.44
CA CYS A 95 -10.87 1.97 12.05
C CYS A 95 -11.81 2.48 13.15
N HIS A 96 -11.33 2.58 14.39
CA HIS A 96 -12.14 3.00 15.53
C HIS A 96 -12.63 4.45 15.38
N ASP A 97 -11.72 5.38 15.09
CA ASP A 97 -12.04 6.81 15.00
C ASP A 97 -13.12 7.15 13.96
N PRO A 98 -13.08 6.63 12.70
CA PRO A 98 -14.15 6.88 11.75
C PRO A 98 -15.48 6.23 12.15
N ILE A 99 -15.45 5.07 12.81
CA ILE A 99 -16.66 4.40 13.30
C ILE A 99 -17.33 5.26 14.38
N ILE A 100 -16.59 5.67 15.41
CA ILE A 100 -17.12 6.52 16.48
C ILE A 100 -17.59 7.87 15.95
N THR A 101 -16.85 8.45 14.98
CA THR A 101 -17.26 9.70 14.32
C THR A 101 -18.60 9.52 13.61
N LEU A 102 -18.77 8.43 12.86
CA LEU A 102 -20.02 8.12 12.17
C LEU A 102 -21.18 7.87 13.16
N GLU A 103 -20.94 7.11 14.22
CA GLU A 103 -21.93 6.87 15.29
C GLU A 103 -22.36 8.18 15.96
N SER A 104 -21.41 9.08 16.21
CA SER A 104 -21.70 10.39 16.81
C SER A 104 -22.56 11.26 15.89
N ILE A 105 -22.29 11.25 14.58
CA ILE A 105 -23.09 11.97 13.57
C ILE A 105 -24.52 11.41 13.51
N ILE A 106 -24.65 10.08 13.54
CA ILE A 106 -25.97 9.41 13.54
C ILE A 106 -26.74 9.78 14.80
N HIS A 107 -26.09 9.75 15.96
CA HIS A 107 -26.70 10.06 17.24
C HIS A 107 -27.18 11.53 17.30
N ASP A 108 -26.34 12.48 16.87
CA ASP A 108 -26.70 13.90 16.86
C ASP A 108 -27.93 14.19 15.97
N ALA A 109 -27.98 13.57 14.78
CA ALA A 109 -29.12 13.71 13.88
C ALA A 109 -30.42 13.16 14.50
N ASP A 110 -30.35 12.03 15.20
CA ASP A 110 -31.51 11.46 15.88
C ASP A 110 -32.00 12.33 17.06
N VAL A 111 -31.07 12.85 17.87
CA VAL A 111 -31.41 13.72 19.01
C VAL A 111 -32.04 15.03 18.54
N ASN A 112 -31.46 15.66 17.51
CA ASN A 112 -31.93 16.95 16.99
C ASN A 112 -33.08 16.83 15.98
N LYS A 113 -33.50 15.61 15.64
CA LYS A 113 -34.54 15.31 14.63
C LYS A 113 -34.25 15.95 13.26
N ASN A 114 -32.97 15.98 12.90
CA ASN A 114 -32.50 16.46 11.61
C ASN A 114 -32.46 15.30 10.60
N PRO A 115 -32.81 15.51 9.33
CA PRO A 115 -32.64 14.49 8.30
C PRO A 115 -31.14 14.24 8.04
N LEU A 116 -30.72 12.98 8.07
CA LEU A 116 -29.35 12.54 7.77
C LEU A 116 -29.34 11.59 6.57
N TRP A 117 -28.42 11.84 5.64
CA TRP A 117 -28.21 11.00 4.45
C TRP A 117 -26.75 10.53 4.44
N ILE A 118 -26.54 9.22 4.33
CA ILE A 118 -25.21 8.59 4.30
C ILE A 118 -24.99 7.97 2.93
N LEU A 119 -23.88 8.32 2.29
CA LEU A 119 -23.42 7.71 1.03
C LEU A 119 -22.20 6.84 1.30
N SER A 120 -22.35 5.53 1.10
CA SER A 120 -21.25 4.58 1.15
C SER A 120 -20.74 4.29 -0.26
N GLN A 121 -19.42 4.35 -0.45
CA GLN A 121 -18.77 4.11 -1.73
C GLN A 121 -17.64 3.08 -1.57
N ASP A 122 -17.49 2.21 -2.56
CA ASP A 122 -16.41 1.24 -2.65
C ASP A 122 -15.78 1.26 -4.04
N ILE A 123 -14.45 1.08 -4.10
CA ILE A 123 -13.69 1.10 -5.35
C ILE A 123 -13.40 -0.33 -5.79
N SER A 124 -13.98 -0.72 -6.93
CA SER A 124 -13.76 -2.04 -7.51
C SER A 124 -12.28 -2.26 -7.87
N LYS A 125 -11.70 -3.33 -7.33
CA LYS A 125 -10.32 -3.76 -7.59
C LYS A 125 -9.28 -2.66 -7.39
N ALA A 126 -9.39 -1.88 -6.32
CA ALA A 126 -8.60 -0.67 -6.08
C ALA A 126 -7.07 -0.82 -6.30
N PHE A 127 -6.49 -1.98 -6.00
CA PHE A 127 -5.05 -2.23 -6.23
C PHE A 127 -4.72 -2.69 -7.65
N ASP A 128 -5.63 -3.41 -8.31
CA ASP A 128 -5.40 -3.93 -9.67
C ASP A 128 -5.72 -2.88 -10.76
N SER A 129 -6.44 -1.80 -10.40
CA SER A 129 -6.92 -0.77 -11.33
C SER A 129 -6.12 0.54 -11.29
N VAL A 130 -4.99 0.57 -10.57
CA VAL A 130 -4.15 1.78 -10.46
C VAL A 130 -3.45 2.06 -11.80
N ASP A 131 -3.72 3.24 -12.37
CA ASP A 131 -3.00 3.73 -13.53
C ASP A 131 -1.62 4.28 -13.13
N LEU A 132 -0.56 3.76 -13.75
CA LEU A 132 0.82 4.13 -13.42
C LEU A 132 1.16 5.57 -13.79
N THR A 133 0.49 6.14 -14.79
CA THR A 133 0.69 7.54 -15.20
C THR A 133 0.10 8.48 -14.16
N MET A 134 -1.11 8.19 -13.69
CA MET A 134 -1.77 8.94 -12.61
C MET A 134 -1.01 8.79 -11.29
N LEU A 135 -0.52 7.58 -10.98
CA LEU A 135 0.33 7.36 -9.82
C LEU A 135 1.59 8.23 -9.88
N ARG A 136 2.27 8.27 -11.04
CA ARG A 136 3.44 9.14 -11.25
C ARG A 136 3.10 10.60 -10.95
N PHE A 137 2.03 11.14 -11.53
CA PHE A 137 1.64 12.53 -11.28
C PHE A 137 1.31 12.81 -9.81
N ALA A 138 0.67 11.85 -9.12
CA ALA A 138 0.39 11.97 -7.69
C ALA A 138 1.68 12.02 -6.86
N LEU A 139 2.69 11.19 -7.19
CA LEU A 139 3.98 11.16 -6.50
C LEU A 139 4.81 12.43 -6.76
N GLU A 140 4.77 12.95 -8.00
CA GLU A 140 5.42 14.22 -8.36
C GLU A 140 4.75 15.41 -7.65
N ARG A 141 3.41 15.39 -7.51
CA ARG A 141 2.64 16.43 -6.80
C ARG A 141 3.01 16.55 -5.32
N ILE A 142 3.35 15.44 -4.67
CA ILE A 142 3.85 15.45 -3.28
C ILE A 142 5.37 15.69 -3.19
N CYS A 143 5.98 16.12 -4.29
CA CYS A 143 7.39 16.50 -4.39
C CYS A 143 8.38 15.39 -4.00
N LEU A 144 8.04 14.12 -4.29
CA LEU A 144 9.01 13.04 -4.12
C LEU A 144 10.18 13.20 -5.11
N PRO A 145 11.42 12.85 -4.70
CA PRO A 145 12.57 12.87 -5.61
C PRO A 145 12.34 11.97 -6.82
N ALA A 146 12.82 12.39 -7.99
CA ALA A 146 12.65 11.63 -9.24
C ALA A 146 13.16 10.18 -9.17
N SER A 147 14.23 9.93 -8.41
CA SER A 147 14.74 8.58 -8.15
C SER A 147 13.76 7.73 -7.35
N ALA A 148 13.08 8.31 -6.35
CA ALA A 148 12.05 7.62 -5.56
C ALA A 148 10.81 7.32 -6.42
N VAL A 149 10.36 8.28 -7.24
CA VAL A 149 9.25 8.07 -8.18
C VAL A 149 9.58 6.95 -9.16
N LYS A 150 10.76 7.00 -9.80
CA LYS A 150 11.23 5.96 -10.71
C LYS A 150 11.30 4.59 -10.03
N PHE A 151 11.83 4.54 -8.80
CA PHE A 151 11.92 3.30 -8.04
C PHE A 151 10.53 2.72 -7.76
N ILE A 152 9.56 3.53 -7.30
CA ILE A 152 8.17 3.06 -7.06
C ILE A 152 7.56 2.48 -8.34
N LEU A 153 7.71 3.16 -9.48
CA LEU A 153 7.19 2.69 -10.76
C LEU A 153 7.90 1.43 -11.27
N SER A 154 9.17 1.21 -10.90
CA SER A 154 9.90 -0.03 -11.25
C SER A 154 9.40 -1.26 -10.50
N LEU A 155 8.66 -1.08 -9.40
CA LEU A 155 8.08 -2.17 -8.61
C LEU A 155 6.83 -2.78 -9.27
N SER A 156 6.30 -2.17 -10.32
CA SER A 156 5.18 -2.71 -11.10
C SER A 156 5.61 -3.82 -12.05
#